data_AF-A0A832Y081-F1
#
_entry.id   AF-A0A832Y081-F1
#
_cell.length_a   1.000
_cell.length_b   1.000
_cell.length_c   1.000
_cell.angle_alpha   90.00
_cell.angle_beta   90.00
_cell.angle_gamma   90.00
#
_symmetry.space_group_name_H-M   'P 1'
#
loop_
_entity.id
_entity.type
_entity.pdbx_description
1 polymer ?
#
loop_
_entity_poly.entity_id
_entity_poly.type
_entity_poly.pdbx_seq_one_letter_code
_entity_poly.pdbx_strand_id
1 'polypeptide(L)'
;MPWNEFWNLIMDSLISFVGGGDLNLDQSMKTGDFSKELEEFSERYPSIKAQLIDRRDAHMSVSLVKLFRTKKYDRIIAVVGEGHIEGISTRLSSLNPEIVRLKDLLQRKDNSVSFSIEV
;
A
#
# COMPACT_ATOMS: atom_id res chain seq x y z
N MET A 1 -4.55 18.86 -3.96
CA MET A 1 -3.78 18.30 -2.83
C MET A 1 -2.98 17.11 -3.32
N PRO A 2 -1.67 17.09 -3.06
CA PRO A 2 -0.85 15.89 -3.14
C PRO A 2 -1.50 14.72 -2.37
N TRP A 3 -1.40 13.53 -2.93
CA TRP A 3 -2.09 12.34 -2.42
C TRP A 3 -1.63 11.94 -1.00
N ASN A 4 -0.37 12.20 -0.67
CA ASN A 4 0.21 12.00 0.66
C ASN A 4 -0.35 12.99 1.71
N GLU A 5 -0.54 14.26 1.36
CA GLU A 5 -1.11 15.27 2.26
C GLU A 5 -2.57 14.97 2.62
N PHE A 6 -3.34 14.47 1.66
CA PHE A 6 -4.72 14.06 1.89
C PHE A 6 -4.81 12.84 2.81
N TRP A 7 -3.91 11.85 2.66
CA TRP A 7 -3.85 10.72 3.59
C TRP A 7 -3.45 11.12 5.00
N ASN A 8 -2.46 12.01 5.13
CA ASN A 8 -2.06 12.53 6.44
C ASN A 8 -3.24 13.27 7.09
N LEU A 9 -3.97 14.09 6.34
CA LEU A 9 -5.14 14.78 6.87
C LEU A 9 -6.26 13.83 7.31
N ILE A 10 -6.51 12.75 6.56
CA ILE A 10 -7.48 11.72 6.97
C ILE A 10 -7.00 11.00 8.22
N MET A 11 -5.74 10.59 8.30
CA MET A 11 -5.18 9.90 9.47
C MET A 11 -5.14 10.81 10.70
N ASP A 12 -4.68 12.05 10.55
CA ASP A 12 -4.63 13.05 11.61
C ASP A 12 -6.04 13.39 12.11
N SER A 13 -7.02 13.48 11.21
CA SER A 13 -8.42 13.69 11.58
C SER A 13 -8.99 12.48 12.33
N LEU A 14 -8.64 11.25 11.96
CA LEU A 14 -9.06 10.04 12.69
C LEU A 14 -8.41 9.99 14.08
N ILE A 15 -7.12 10.31 14.18
CA ILE A 15 -6.37 10.40 15.44
C ILE A 15 -6.96 11.49 16.35
N SER A 16 -7.36 12.64 15.77
CA SER A 16 -7.92 13.77 16.52
C SER A 16 -9.38 13.58 16.93
N PHE A 17 -10.20 12.84 16.17
CA PHE A 17 -11.61 12.60 16.50
C PHE A 17 -11.77 11.50 17.56
N VAL A 18 -10.80 10.58 17.63
CA VAL A 18 -10.73 9.48 18.60
C VAL A 18 -9.79 9.86 19.74
N GLY A 19 -10.20 10.84 20.55
CA GLY A 19 -9.60 11.03 21.87
C GLY A 19 -9.85 9.82 22.75
N GLY A 20 -8.95 8.83 22.73
CA GLY A 20 -8.85 7.75 23.72
C GLY A 20 -9.40 6.36 23.35
N GLY A 21 -9.17 5.84 22.13
CA GLY A 21 -9.51 4.44 21.78
C GLY A 21 -8.41 3.76 20.95
N ASP A 22 -7.89 2.63 21.43
CA ASP A 22 -6.73 1.87 20.93
C ASP A 22 -6.76 1.53 19.43
N LEU A 23 -6.18 2.38 18.59
CA LEU A 23 -5.50 1.93 17.37
C LEU A 23 -4.00 1.99 17.66
N ASN A 24 -3.41 0.84 18.02
CA ASN A 24 -2.00 0.72 18.41
C ASN A 24 -1.06 0.78 17.19
N LEU A 25 -1.11 1.88 16.44
CA LEU A 25 -0.30 2.14 15.25
C LEU A 25 1.21 2.16 15.53
N ASP A 26 1.63 2.38 16.78
CA ASP A 26 3.05 2.39 17.17
C ASP A 26 3.74 1.04 16.88
N GLN A 27 3.03 -0.06 17.08
CA GLN A 27 3.56 -1.39 16.78
C GLN A 27 3.67 -1.61 15.26
N SER A 28 2.68 -1.17 14.49
CA SER A 28 2.62 -1.31 13.04
C SER A 28 3.65 -0.44 12.33
N MET A 29 3.94 0.75 12.87
CA MET A 29 5.04 1.59 12.40
C MET A 29 6.41 0.94 12.62
N LYS A 30 6.62 0.25 13.76
CA LYS A 30 7.87 -0.47 14.04
C LYS A 30 8.04 -1.73 13.20
N THR A 31 6.95 -2.47 12.97
CA THR A 31 6.97 -3.75 12.25
C THR A 31 6.79 -3.59 10.74
N GLY A 32 6.29 -2.44 10.28
CA GLY A 32 5.90 -2.18 8.91
C GLY A 32 4.73 -3.02 8.43
N ASP A 33 3.95 -3.62 9.35
CA ASP A 33 2.77 -4.43 9.04
C ASP A 33 1.53 -3.70 9.55
N PHE A 34 0.64 -3.31 8.62
CA PHE A 34 -0.57 -2.54 8.92
C PHE A 34 -1.85 -3.35 8.71
N SER A 35 -1.74 -4.67 8.54
CA SER A 35 -2.86 -5.52 8.13
C SER A 35 -4.03 -5.44 9.11
N LYS A 36 -3.72 -5.46 10.41
CA LYS A 36 -4.74 -5.42 11.47
C LYS A 36 -5.43 -4.05 11.54
N GLU A 37 -4.69 -2.96 11.45
CA GLU A 37 -5.27 -1.62 11.50
C GLU A 37 -6.11 -1.34 10.25
N LEU A 38 -5.68 -1.87 9.10
CA LEU A 38 -6.42 -1.77 7.86
C LEU A 38 -7.74 -2.56 7.90
N GLU A 39 -7.73 -3.74 8.53
CA GLU A 39 -8.92 -4.55 8.77
C GLU A 39 -9.91 -3.81 9.69
N GLU A 40 -9.46 -3.34 10.86
CA GLU A 40 -10.32 -2.58 11.78
C GLU A 40 -10.81 -1.25 11.17
N PHE A 41 -10.03 -0.65 10.28
CA PHE A 41 -10.45 0.53 9.51
C PHE A 41 -11.53 0.17 8.49
N SER A 42 -11.39 -0.97 7.79
CA SER A 42 -12.35 -1.46 6.82
C SER A 42 -13.71 -1.75 7.46
N GLU A 43 -13.71 -2.30 8.69
CA GLU A 43 -14.93 -2.56 9.45
C GLU A 43 -15.61 -1.25 9.90
N ARG A 44 -14.82 -0.30 10.43
CA ARG A 44 -15.36 0.97 10.97
C ARG A 44 -15.80 1.95 9.89
N TYR A 45 -15.09 1.99 8.75
CA TYR A 45 -15.29 2.98 7.70
C TYR A 45 -15.32 2.38 6.29
N PRO A 46 -16.27 1.45 6.00
CA PRO A 46 -16.28 0.68 4.75
C PRO A 46 -16.41 1.56 3.50
N SER A 47 -17.19 2.64 3.56
CA SER A 47 -17.35 3.58 2.43
C SER A 47 -16.07 4.36 2.14
N ILE A 48 -15.32 4.75 3.17
CA ILE A 48 -14.05 5.47 3.04
C ILE A 48 -13.00 4.52 2.46
N LYS A 49 -12.89 3.29 2.98
CA LYS A 49 -12.01 2.25 2.46
C LYS A 49 -12.28 1.97 0.98
N ALA A 50 -13.54 1.87 0.59
CA ALA A 50 -13.93 1.65 -0.80
C ALA A 50 -13.44 2.77 -1.74
N GLN A 51 -13.57 4.04 -1.33
CA GLN A 51 -13.18 5.18 -2.17
C GLN A 51 -11.66 5.42 -2.19
N LEU A 52 -10.99 5.31 -1.05
CA LEU A 52 -9.59 5.73 -0.91
C LEU A 52 -8.59 4.60 -1.15
N ILE A 53 -8.99 3.35 -0.92
CA ILE A 53 -8.11 2.18 -1.00
C ILE A 53 -8.53 1.32 -2.19
N ASP A 54 -9.72 0.72 -2.15
CA ASP A 54 -10.12 -0.27 -3.15
C ASP A 54 -10.15 0.27 -4.58
N ARG A 55 -10.65 1.50 -4.76
CA ARG A 55 -10.68 2.15 -6.06
C ARG A 55 -9.27 2.39 -6.61
N ARG A 56 -8.32 2.71 -5.72
CA ARG A 56 -6.92 2.92 -6.10
C ARG A 56 -6.20 1.61 -6.38
N ASP A 57 -6.47 0.57 -5.60
CA ASP A 57 -5.97 -0.78 -5.88
C ASP A 57 -6.42 -1.24 -7.26
N ALA A 58 -7.71 -1.08 -7.58
CA ALA A 58 -8.23 -1.41 -8.90
C ALA A 58 -7.54 -0.63 -10.02
N HIS A 59 -7.36 0.69 -9.83
CA HIS A 59 -6.68 1.52 -10.82
C HIS A 59 -5.20 1.10 -11.03
N MET A 60 -4.47 0.84 -9.94
CA MET A 60 -3.06 0.40 -9.98
C MET A 60 -2.94 -0.97 -10.65
N SER A 61 -3.75 -1.95 -10.26
CA SER A 61 -3.77 -3.29 -10.87
C SER A 61 -4.06 -3.22 -12.37
N VAL A 62 -5.07 -2.45 -12.79
CA VAL A 62 -5.39 -2.26 -14.21
C VAL A 62 -4.22 -1.62 -14.97
N SER A 63 -3.53 -0.65 -14.36
CA SER A 63 -2.38 0.01 -14.97
C SER A 63 -1.21 -0.96 -15.17
N LEU A 64 -0.92 -1.81 -14.17
CA LEU A 64 0.11 -2.85 -14.28
C LEU A 64 -0.20 -3.86 -15.41
N VAL A 65 -1.45 -4.34 -15.48
CA VAL A 65 -1.89 -5.24 -16.56
C VAL A 65 -1.76 -4.57 -17.93
N LYS A 66 -2.12 -3.29 -18.05
CA LYS A 66 -1.96 -2.52 -19.29
C LYS A 66 -0.50 -2.40 -19.69
N LEU A 67 0.41 -2.14 -18.74
CA LEU A 67 1.84 -2.05 -19.03
C LEU A 67 2.39 -3.38 -19.57
N PHE A 68 2.07 -4.50 -18.94
CA PHE A 68 2.46 -5.84 -19.44
C PHE A 68 1.97 -6.08 -20.87
N ARG A 69 0.71 -5.76 -21.15
CA ARG A 69 0.09 -6.01 -22.47
C ARG A 69 0.58 -5.08 -23.57
N THR A 70 0.79 -3.80 -23.27
CA THR A 70 1.02 -2.77 -24.30
C THR A 70 2.49 -2.54 -24.59
N LYS A 71 3.34 -2.58 -23.56
CA LYS A 71 4.78 -2.31 -23.68
C LYS A 71 5.63 -3.57 -23.79
N LYS A 72 5.04 -4.75 -23.64
CA LYS A 72 5.71 -6.06 -23.67
C LYS A 72 6.95 -6.12 -22.76
N TYR A 73 6.85 -5.54 -21.57
CA TYR A 73 7.89 -5.70 -20.57
C TYR A 73 7.90 -7.14 -20.08
N ASP A 74 9.08 -7.78 -20.09
CA ASP A 74 9.24 -9.15 -19.57
C ASP A 74 9.08 -9.21 -18.05
N ARG A 75 9.46 -8.14 -17.35
CA ARG A 75 9.37 -7.99 -15.89
C ARG A 75 9.02 -6.56 -15.51
N ILE A 76 8.18 -6.40 -14.49
CA ILE A 76 7.81 -5.11 -13.91
C ILE A 76 8.02 -5.20 -12.40
N ILE A 77 8.73 -4.22 -11.85
CA ILE A 77 8.85 -4.03 -10.40
C ILE A 77 7.94 -2.86 -10.04
N ALA A 78 6.93 -3.12 -9.20
CA ALA A 78 6.02 -2.10 -8.69
C ALA A 78 6.33 -1.85 -7.23
N VAL A 79 6.71 -0.62 -6.89
CA VAL A 79 6.88 -0.18 -5.50
C VAL A 79 5.57 0.43 -5.05
N VAL A 80 4.93 -0.19 -4.05
CA VAL A 80 3.63 0.25 -3.52
C VAL A 80 3.70 0.36 -2.01
N GLY A 81 2.83 1.20 -1.44
CA GLY A 81 2.67 1.27 0.01
C GLY A 81 2.07 -0.02 0.56
N GLU A 82 2.45 -0.38 1.78
CA GLU A 82 2.03 -1.62 2.46
C GLU A 82 0.51 -1.83 2.46
N GLY A 83 -0.26 -0.78 2.73
CA GLY A 83 -1.73 -0.84 2.76
C GLY A 83 -2.41 -1.16 1.42
N HIS A 84 -1.66 -1.27 0.32
CA HIS A 84 -2.17 -1.65 -1.00
C HIS A 84 -1.78 -3.06 -1.42
N ILE A 85 -0.88 -3.74 -0.68
CA ILE A 85 -0.32 -5.03 -1.09
C ILE A 85 -1.42 -6.08 -1.25
N GLU A 86 -2.29 -6.22 -0.26
CA GLU A 86 -3.38 -7.23 -0.28
C GLU A 86 -4.38 -6.98 -1.42
N GLY A 87 -4.84 -5.74 -1.57
CA GLY A 87 -5.84 -5.38 -2.57
C GLY A 87 -5.31 -5.54 -4.00
N ILE A 88 -4.05 -5.18 -4.23
CA ILE A 88 -3.39 -5.35 -5.54
C ILE A 88 -3.08 -6.83 -5.81
N SER A 89 -2.51 -7.56 -4.85
CA SER A 89 -2.11 -8.96 -5.04
C SER A 89 -3.32 -9.84 -5.34
N THR A 90 -4.45 -9.61 -4.66
CA THR A 90 -5.72 -10.31 -4.91
C THR A 90 -6.20 -10.10 -6.33
N ARG A 91 -6.16 -8.85 -6.83
CA ARG A 91 -6.58 -8.49 -8.20
C ARG A 91 -5.63 -8.99 -9.27
N LEU A 92 -4.36 -9.16 -8.92
CA LEU A 92 -3.32 -9.68 -9.81
C LEU A 92 -3.04 -11.17 -9.59
N SER A 93 -3.88 -11.89 -8.85
CA SER A 93 -3.68 -13.30 -8.49
C SER A 93 -3.40 -14.20 -9.69
N SER A 94 -4.02 -13.95 -10.84
CA SER A 94 -3.76 -14.70 -12.08
C SER A 94 -2.35 -14.52 -12.64
N LEU A 95 -1.66 -13.42 -12.29
CA LEU A 95 -0.28 -13.15 -12.66
C LEU A 95 0.72 -13.66 -11.61
N ASN A 96 0.24 -14.11 -10.45
CA ASN A 96 1.04 -14.62 -9.33
C ASN A 96 2.28 -13.75 -9.02
N PRO A 97 2.09 -12.46 -8.64
CA PRO A 97 3.20 -11.56 -8.41
C PRO A 97 4.04 -11.99 -7.20
N GLU A 98 5.36 -11.87 -7.33
CA GLU A 98 6.26 -12.00 -6.19
C GLU A 98 6.15 -10.75 -5.31
N ILE A 99 5.85 -10.95 -4.03
CA ILE A 99 5.72 -9.86 -3.05
C ILE A 99 7.00 -9.84 -2.21
N VAL A 100 7.74 -8.74 -2.33
CA VAL A 100 8.94 -8.49 -1.53
C VAL A 100 8.71 -7.27 -0.65
N ARG A 101 8.74 -7.45 0.67
CA ARG A 101 8.51 -6.36 1.61
C ARG A 101 9.81 -5.62 1.91
N LEU A 102 9.73 -4.30 2.04
CA LEU A 102 10.89 -3.47 2.32
C LEU A 102 11.60 -3.87 3.63
N LYS A 103 10.85 -4.27 4.66
CA LYS A 103 11.40 -4.73 5.94
C LYS A 103 12.35 -5.94 5.78
N ASP A 104 12.03 -6.85 4.86
CA ASP A 104 12.82 -8.05 4.59
C ASP A 104 14.11 -7.70 3.80
N LEU A 105 14.04 -6.65 2.97
CA LEU A 105 15.19 -6.11 2.26
C LEU A 105 16.14 -5.37 3.21
N LEU A 106 15.63 -4.56 4.13
CA LEU A 106 16.46 -3.78 5.05
C LEU A 106 17.24 -4.64 6.06
N GLN A 107 16.80 -5.88 6.31
CA GLN A 107 17.53 -6.81 7.19
C GLN A 107 18.80 -7.40 6.55
N ARG A 108 18.99 -7.21 5.23
CA ARG A 108 20.19 -7.71 4.53
C ARG A 108 21.32 -6.69 4.63
N LYS A 109 22.45 -7.10 5.24
CA LYS A 109 23.61 -6.23 5.54
C LYS A 109 24.31 -5.63 4.32
N ASP A 110 24.12 -6.19 3.11
CA ASP A 110 24.83 -5.79 1.88
C ASP A 110 23.95 -5.10 0.83
N ASN A 111 22.78 -4.58 1.20
CA ASN A 111 21.88 -3.95 0.23
C ASN A 111 22.30 -2.51 -0.10
N SER A 112 22.96 -2.31 -1.25
CA SER A 112 23.08 -1.01 -1.92
C SER A 112 22.06 -0.91 -3.07
N VAL A 113 20.84 -0.47 -2.77
CA VAL A 113 19.83 -0.24 -3.81
C VAL A 113 19.71 1.26 -4.08
N SER A 114 20.13 1.68 -5.27
CA SER A 114 19.87 3.01 -5.83
C SER A 114 18.86 2.86 -6.97
N PHE A 115 17.80 3.66 -6.96
CA PHE A 115 16.84 3.75 -8.04
C PHE A 115 16.81 5.17 -8.58
N SER A 116 16.88 5.28 -9.91
CA SER A 116 16.63 6.53 -10.64
C SER A 116 15.18 6.51 -11.12
N ILE A 117 14.42 7.54 -10.77
CA ILE A 117 13.08 7.76 -11.29
C ILE A 117 13.22 8.72 -12.47
N GLU A 118 12.99 8.24 -13.69
CA GLU A 118 12.75 9.11 -14.84
C GLU A 118 11.29 9.60 -14.74
N VAL A 119 11.10 10.91 -14.52
CA VAL A 119 9.80 11.60 -14.49
C VAL A 119 9.53 12.24 -15.84
#